data_AF-A0A2S7WSU8-F1
#
_entry.id   AF-A0A2S7WSU8-F1
#
_cell.length_a   1.000
_cell.length_b   1.000
_cell.length_c   1.000
_cell.angle_alpha   90.00
_cell.angle_beta   90.00
_cell.angle_gamma   90.00
#
_symmetry.space_group_name_H-M   'P 1'
#
loop_
_entity.id
_entity.type
_entity.pdbx_description
1 polymer ?
#
loop_
_entity_poly.entity_id
_entity_poly.type
_entity_poly.pdbx_seq_one_letter_code
_entity_poly.pdbx_strand_id
1 'polypeptide(L)'
;MEMDFLDILPKDYSNMNYDNIRHIRMDKEPLPHWEEINGILSTMDGEILRFLIHSKIPIENLIRFELAGRGFDKNHRWIGFSKSFEIWLKNN
;
A
#
# COMPACT_ATOMS: atom_id res chain seq x y z
N MET A 1 11.56 8.83 -22.91
CA MET A 1 11.72 8.87 -21.45
C MET A 1 10.77 7.85 -20.89
N GLU A 2 11.26 6.85 -20.17
CA GLU A 2 10.39 6.00 -19.35
C GLU A 2 9.79 6.90 -18.26
N MET A 3 8.47 7.04 -18.23
CA MET A 3 7.76 7.66 -17.12
C MET A 3 7.49 6.56 -16.09
N ASP A 4 7.98 6.74 -14.86
CA ASP A 4 7.65 5.81 -13.79
C ASP A 4 6.13 5.85 -13.55
N PHE A 5 5.49 4.69 -13.42
CA PHE A 5 4.04 4.58 -13.17
C PHE A 5 3.57 5.44 -11.99
N LEU A 6 4.44 5.62 -10.99
CA LEU A 6 4.21 6.45 -9.82
C LEU A 6 4.07 7.95 -10.14
N ASP A 7 4.64 8.45 -11.25
CA ASP A 7 4.58 9.86 -11.62
C ASP A 7 3.21 10.29 -12.19
N ILE A 8 2.38 9.33 -12.60
CA ILE A 8 1.03 9.56 -13.16
C ILE A 8 -0.03 9.57 -12.05
N LEU A 9 0.25 8.93 -10.91
CA LEU A 9 -0.67 8.88 -9.79
C LEU A 9 -0.60 10.16 -8.95
N PRO A 10 -1.70 10.55 -8.26
CA PRO A 10 -1.64 11.59 -7.25
C PRO A 10 -0.49 11.32 -6.29
N LYS A 11 0.42 12.29 -6.18
CA LYS A 11 1.69 12.12 -5.47
C LYS A 11 1.52 11.93 -3.97
N ASP A 12 0.36 12.29 -3.42
CA ASP A 12 0.08 12.21 -2.01
C ASP A 12 -1.43 12.05 -1.74
N TYR A 13 -1.78 11.07 -0.91
CA TYR A 13 -3.13 10.80 -0.43
C TYR A 13 -3.28 11.05 1.08
N SER A 14 -2.30 11.67 1.73
CA SER A 14 -2.26 11.93 3.18
C SER A 14 -3.50 12.68 3.71
N ASN A 15 -4.15 13.49 2.87
CA ASN A 15 -5.34 14.27 3.20
C ASN A 15 -6.66 13.66 2.68
N MET A 16 -6.65 12.39 2.25
CA MET A 16 -7.86 11.71 1.76
C MET A 16 -8.93 11.62 2.87
N ASN A 17 -10.12 12.14 2.60
CA ASN A 17 -11.25 12.09 3.53
C ASN A 17 -12.27 10.99 3.16
N TYR A 18 -13.30 10.81 3.98
CA TYR A 18 -14.33 9.79 3.75
C TYR A 18 -15.18 10.03 2.48
N ASP A 19 -15.35 11.28 2.03
CA ASP A 19 -16.04 11.56 0.77
C ASP A 19 -15.18 11.16 -0.42
N ASN A 20 -13.86 11.40 -0.38
CA ASN A 20 -12.93 10.90 -1.39
C ASN A 20 -12.99 9.37 -1.48
N ILE A 21 -12.96 8.67 -0.34
CA ILE A 21 -13.08 7.20 -0.28
C ILE A 21 -14.41 6.74 -0.87
N ARG A 22 -15.51 7.42 -0.53
CA ARG A 22 -16.84 7.12 -1.09
C ARG A 22 -16.82 7.23 -2.60
N HIS A 23 -16.25 8.30 -3.15
CA HIS A 23 -16.15 8.49 -4.59
C HIS A 23 -15.35 7.38 -5.29
N ILE A 24 -14.19 7.01 -4.73
CA ILE A 24 -13.38 5.89 -5.26
C ILE A 24 -14.17 4.58 -5.27
N ARG A 25 -14.92 4.28 -4.20
CA ARG A 25 -15.69 3.05 -4.07
C ARG A 25 -16.97 3.02 -4.91
N MET A 26 -17.50 4.17 -5.28
CA MET A 26 -18.68 4.30 -6.14
C MET A 26 -18.32 4.37 -7.63
N ASP A 27 -17.04 4.40 -7.96
CA ASP A 27 -16.60 4.34 -9.35
C ASP A 27 -17.09 3.04 -10.00
N LYS A 28 -17.67 3.15 -11.19
CA LYS A 28 -18.16 2.00 -11.96
C LYS A 28 -17.00 1.21 -12.57
N GLU A 29 -15.89 1.87 -12.85
CA GLU A 29 -14.68 1.29 -13.42
C GLU A 29 -13.47 1.70 -12.56
N PRO A 30 -13.36 1.17 -11.33
CA PRO A 30 -12.29 1.55 -10.42
C PRO A 30 -10.92 1.21 -10.99
N LEU A 31 -9.92 2.05 -10.71
CA LEU A 31 -8.53 1.74 -11.08
C LEU A 31 -8.10 0.43 -10.41
N PRO A 32 -7.33 -0.45 -11.09
CA PRO A 32 -7.05 -1.80 -10.60
C PRO A 32 -6.45 -1.87 -9.18
N HIS A 33 -5.56 -0.92 -8.83
CA HIS A 33 -4.96 -0.86 -7.50
C HIS A 33 -6.00 -0.52 -6.41
N TRP A 34 -7.00 0.29 -6.72
CA TRP A 34 -8.09 0.59 -5.78
C TRP A 34 -9.03 -0.59 -5.62
N GLU A 35 -9.28 -1.35 -6.68
CA GLU A 35 -10.05 -2.58 -6.60
C GLU A 35 -9.36 -3.59 -5.67
N GLU A 36 -8.06 -3.80 -5.83
CA GLU A 36 -7.28 -4.73 -5.00
C GLU A 36 -7.23 -4.29 -3.53
N ILE A 37 -6.91 -3.01 -3.26
CA ILE A 37 -6.89 -2.47 -1.88
C ILE A 37 -8.28 -2.61 -1.22
N ASN A 38 -9.34 -2.24 -1.93
CA ASN A 38 -10.70 -2.34 -1.38
C ASN A 38 -11.15 -3.79 -1.21
N GLY A 39 -10.74 -4.70 -2.09
CA GLY A 39 -11.03 -6.13 -1.98
C GLY A 39 -10.42 -6.73 -0.72
N ILE A 40 -9.14 -6.44 -0.43
CA ILE A 40 -8.46 -6.89 0.80
C ILE A 40 -9.20 -6.38 2.04
N LEU A 41 -9.53 -5.08 2.08
CA LEU A 41 -10.23 -4.49 3.22
C LEU A 41 -11.66 -5.00 3.38
N SER A 42 -12.38 -5.27 2.29
CA SER A 42 -13.79 -5.71 2.33
C SER A 42 -13.94 -7.17 2.74
N THR A 43 -12.91 -7.99 2.54
CA THR A 43 -12.92 -9.42 2.87
C THR A 43 -12.28 -9.73 4.23
N MET A 44 -11.56 -8.77 4.81
CA MET A 44 -10.97 -8.90 6.14
C MET A 44 -12.06 -8.89 7.24
N ASP A 45 -11.88 -9.74 8.25
CA ASP A 45 -12.80 -9.80 9.40
C ASP A 45 -12.90 -8.44 10.12
N GLY A 46 -14.12 -8.06 10.49
CA GLY A 46 -14.41 -6.77 11.13
C GLY A 46 -13.73 -6.58 12.49
N GLU A 47 -13.52 -7.63 13.27
CA GLU A 47 -12.76 -7.57 14.52
C GLU A 47 -11.28 -7.32 14.26
N ILE A 48 -10.72 -7.88 13.19
CA ILE A 48 -9.34 -7.61 12.80
C ILE A 48 -9.20 -6.15 12.36
N LEU A 49 -10.13 -5.62 11.54
CA LEU A 49 -10.14 -4.21 11.17
C LEU A 49 -10.24 -3.30 12.41
N ARG A 50 -11.11 -3.63 13.37
CA ARG A 50 -11.20 -2.93 14.66
C ARG A 50 -9.89 -2.99 15.44
N PHE A 51 -9.26 -4.15 15.51
CA PHE A 51 -7.99 -4.37 16.20
C PHE A 51 -6.86 -3.53 15.59
N LEU A 52 -6.73 -3.49 14.26
CA LEU A 52 -5.72 -2.68 13.56
C LEU A 52 -5.81 -1.20 13.96
N ILE A 53 -7.04 -0.66 14.00
CA ILE A 53 -7.31 0.72 14.42
C ILE A 53 -7.02 0.90 15.91
N HIS A 54 -7.60 0.05 16.77
CA HIS A 54 -7.50 0.15 18.21
C HIS A 54 -6.05 0.10 18.71
N SER A 55 -5.28 -0.85 18.19
CA SER A 55 -3.89 -1.08 18.59
C SER A 55 -2.89 -0.17 17.87
N LYS A 56 -3.35 0.73 16.98
CA LYS A 56 -2.51 1.64 16.18
C LYS A 56 -1.38 0.90 15.48
N ILE A 57 -1.70 -0.25 14.88
CA ILE A 57 -0.71 -1.09 14.21
C ILE A 57 -0.08 -0.28 13.05
N PRO A 58 1.25 -0.17 12.95
CA PRO A 58 1.92 0.56 11.88
C PRO A 58 1.85 -0.24 10.58
N ILE A 59 0.76 -0.11 9.84
CA ILE A 59 0.51 -0.84 8.58
C ILE A 59 1.65 -0.63 7.57
N GLU A 60 2.22 0.57 7.51
CA GLU A 60 3.39 0.86 6.65
C GLU A 60 4.57 -0.07 6.95
N ASN A 61 4.86 -0.33 8.24
CA ASN A 61 5.96 -1.22 8.62
C ASN A 61 5.70 -2.67 8.21
N LEU A 62 4.45 -3.12 8.30
CA LEU A 62 4.06 -4.45 7.83
C LEU A 62 4.25 -4.57 6.32
N ILE A 63 3.83 -3.55 5.56
CA ILE A 63 4.01 -3.49 4.10
C ILE A 63 5.49 -3.48 3.74
N ARG A 64 6.30 -2.64 4.39
CA ARG A 64 7.76 -2.58 4.15
C ARG A 64 8.44 -3.91 4.43
N PHE A 65 8.04 -4.60 5.49
CA PHE A 65 8.59 -5.91 5.82
C PHE A 65 8.21 -6.98 4.78
N GLU A 66 6.97 -6.98 4.31
CA GLU A 66 6.53 -7.85 3.22
C GLU A 66 7.30 -7.57 1.92
N LEU A 67 7.47 -6.29 1.54
CA LEU A 67 8.26 -5.88 0.37
C LEU A 67 9.73 -6.30 0.50
N ALA A 68 10.31 -6.15 1.69
CA ALA A 68 11.65 -6.64 2.01
C ALA A 68 11.77 -8.15 1.74
N GLY A 69 10.81 -8.92 2.29
CA GLY A 69 10.67 -10.38 2.14
C GLY A 69 10.53 -10.85 0.69
N ARG A 70 10.03 -9.98 -0.20
CA ARG A 70 9.89 -10.28 -1.62
C ARG A 70 11.16 -10.05 -2.44
N GLY A 71 12.22 -9.44 -1.89
CA GLY A 71 13.53 -9.36 -2.58
C GLY A 71 13.64 -8.33 -3.72
N PHE A 72 12.68 -7.42 -3.87
CA PHE A 72 12.67 -6.38 -4.90
C PHE A 72 13.01 -4.99 -4.34
N ASP A 73 13.56 -4.09 -5.16
CA ASP A 73 13.75 -2.68 -4.81
C ASP A 73 12.50 -1.83 -5.08
N LYS A 74 12.60 -0.51 -4.82
CA LYS A 74 11.55 0.48 -5.05
C LYS A 74 11.08 0.62 -6.52
N ASN A 75 11.88 0.13 -7.46
CA ASN A 75 11.59 0.14 -8.90
C ASN A 75 11.14 -1.25 -9.38
N HIS A 76 10.76 -2.13 -8.45
CA HIS A 76 10.35 -3.51 -8.71
C HIS A 76 11.42 -4.36 -9.41
N ARG A 77 12.71 -4.08 -9.16
CA ARG A 77 13.83 -4.89 -9.68
C ARG A 77 14.28 -5.90 -8.64
N TRP A 78 14.44 -7.16 -9.04
CA TRP A 78 14.95 -8.18 -8.15
C TRP A 78 16.40 -7.90 -7.78
N ILE A 79 16.69 -7.82 -6.48
CA ILE A 79 18.00 -7.46 -5.93
C ILE A 79 18.47 -8.40 -4.82
N GLY A 80 17.69 -9.44 -4.53
CA GLY A 80 17.94 -10.40 -3.47
C GLY A 80 17.54 -9.89 -2.08
N PHE A 81 17.37 -10.82 -1.13
CA PHE A 81 16.79 -10.54 0.17
C PHE A 81 17.64 -9.57 1.02
N SER A 82 18.94 -9.80 1.17
CA SER A 82 19.80 -8.94 2.02
C SER A 82 19.70 -7.47 1.65
N LYS A 83 19.82 -7.16 0.35
CA LYS A 83 19.76 -5.78 -0.16
C LYS A 83 18.33 -5.21 -0.12
N SER A 84 17.33 -6.04 -0.35
CA SER A 84 15.92 -5.66 -0.23
C SER A 84 15.58 -5.23 1.20
N PHE A 85 16.03 -6.00 2.20
CA PHE A 85 15.86 -5.66 3.62
C PHE A 85 16.57 -4.35 3.99
N GLU A 86 17.78 -4.10 3.50
CA GLU A 86 18.49 -2.83 3.71
C GLU A 86 17.74 -1.62 3.14
N ILE A 87 17.04 -1.78 2.03
CA ILE A 87 16.30 -0.69 1.37
C ILE A 87 14.99 -0.41 2.11
N TRP A 88 14.20 -1.45 2.38
CA TRP A 88 12.84 -1.29 2.89
C TRP A 88 12.78 -1.09 4.41
N LEU A 89 13.73 -1.68 5.16
CA LEU A 89 13.78 -1.61 6.62
C LEU A 89 14.80 -0.62 7.16
N LYS A 90 15.39 0.22 6.30
CA LYS A 90 16.19 1.35 6.78
C LYS A 90 15.28 2.26 7.61
N ASN A 91 15.61 2.38 8.90
CA ASN A 91 14.87 3.19 9.86
C ASN A 91 14.67 4.62 9.32
N ASN A 92 13.43 5.12 9.39
CA ASN A 92 13.15 6.55 9.33
C ASN A 92 13.70 7.25 10.58
#